data_AF-A0A1Q9DEM4-F1
#
_entry.id   AF-A0A1Q9DEM4-F1
#
_cell.length_a   1.000
_cell.length_b   1.000
_cell.length_c   1.000
_cell.angle_alpha   90.00
_cell.angle_beta   90.00
_cell.angle_gamma   90.00
#
_symmetry.space_group_name_H-M   'P 1'
#
loop_
_entity.id
_entity.type
_entity.pdbx_description
1 polymer ?
#
loop_
_entity_poly.entity_id
_entity_poly.type
_entity_poly.pdbx_seq_one_letter_code
_entity_poly.pdbx_strand_id
1 'polypeptide(L)'
;MFDTRETDPFSLECSPAQADSAALDCSYLFTTPLIELLDLALEVSGEIFVQIVQALVVLAADGYPRAIRSTPARRNAALRAHDGNAENAASEALEEDDCAEELRERLLRLVPVVGLPSSLLYPLWKLLRRTCLVASLFGHDLQQESVLASVLLAAAGLGATPLGERRLEMAAKALWQRIAGRWAKSLPVAALLAQLLDLQGLADNAVLQHFRDGPGVQDFRPELDPEPTLADFLQLLREAGRQTLEAAAGVARTWRSEA
;
A
#
# COMPACT_ATOMS: atom_id res chain seq x y z
N MET A 1 -29.47 -22.86 -57.79
CA MET A 1 -29.96 -21.48 -57.97
C MET A 1 -29.64 -20.78 -56.66
N PHE A 2 -28.55 -20.01 -56.65
CA PHE A 2 -28.01 -19.36 -55.47
C PHE A 2 -28.90 -18.18 -55.08
N ASP A 3 -29.25 -18.06 -53.80
CA ASP A 3 -29.59 -16.77 -53.22
C ASP A 3 -28.95 -16.66 -51.83
N THR A 4 -27.98 -15.76 -51.74
CA THR A 4 -27.12 -15.46 -50.60
C THR A 4 -27.66 -14.19 -49.96
N ARG A 5 -28.13 -14.30 -48.71
CA ARG A 5 -28.35 -13.13 -47.85
C ARG A 5 -27.36 -13.17 -46.71
N GLU A 6 -26.23 -12.51 -46.96
CA GLU A 6 -25.34 -11.95 -45.96
C GLU A 6 -26.13 -10.94 -45.11
N THR A 7 -26.10 -11.14 -43.80
CA THR A 7 -26.46 -10.12 -42.82
C THR A 7 -25.20 -9.74 -42.07
N ASP A 8 -24.63 -8.60 -42.43
CA ASP A 8 -23.57 -7.92 -41.69
C ASP A 8 -24.11 -7.39 -40.36
N PRO A 9 -23.51 -7.73 -39.21
CA PRO A 9 -23.92 -7.21 -37.91
C PRO A 9 -22.96 -6.14 -37.40
N PHE A 10 -22.52 -5.17 -38.21
CA PHE A 10 -21.72 -4.05 -37.71
C PHE A 10 -21.95 -2.78 -38.54
N SER A 11 -23.00 -2.05 -38.20
CA SER A 11 -23.12 -0.62 -38.51
C SER A 11 -23.19 0.14 -37.19
N LEU A 12 -22.02 0.34 -36.59
CA LEU A 12 -21.81 1.39 -35.60
C LEU A 12 -21.36 2.62 -36.36
N GLU A 13 -22.29 3.57 -36.52
CA GLU A 13 -21.98 4.92 -36.95
C GLU A 13 -21.11 5.59 -35.87
N CYS A 14 -19.79 5.61 -36.09
CA CYS A 14 -18.88 6.42 -35.29
C CYS A 14 -19.10 7.91 -35.62
N SER A 15 -19.75 8.62 -34.69
CA SER A 15 -19.80 10.09 -34.68
C SER A 15 -18.40 10.65 -34.41
N PRO A 16 -17.86 11.55 -35.26
CA PRO A 16 -16.55 12.15 -35.03
C PRO A 16 -16.70 13.36 -34.11
N ALA A 17 -16.83 13.13 -32.80
CA ALA A 17 -16.95 14.22 -31.83
C ALA A 17 -16.37 13.93 -30.43
N GLN A 18 -15.56 12.89 -30.25
CA GLN A 18 -14.90 12.60 -28.96
C GLN A 18 -13.48 12.03 -29.13
N ALA A 19 -12.73 12.56 -30.09
CA ALA A 19 -11.29 12.32 -30.22
C ALA A 19 -10.54 13.58 -29.77
N ASP A 20 -10.58 13.91 -28.48
CA ASP A 20 -9.81 15.03 -27.91
C ASP A 20 -9.64 14.92 -26.37
N SER A 21 -9.30 13.73 -25.85
CA SER A 21 -8.76 13.62 -24.48
C SER A 21 -7.61 12.61 -24.33
N ALA A 22 -6.96 12.25 -25.44
CA ALA A 22 -5.79 11.36 -25.47
C ALA A 22 -4.44 12.10 -25.41
N ALA A 23 -4.43 13.37 -25.01
CA ALA A 23 -3.21 14.18 -24.96
C ALA A 23 -3.26 15.16 -23.79
N LEU A 24 -2.87 14.68 -22.60
CA LEU A 24 -2.48 15.37 -21.34
C LEU A 24 -2.41 14.21 -20.31
N ASP A 25 -1.32 13.75 -19.72
CA ASP A 25 0.03 14.22 -19.51
C ASP A 25 0.96 13.00 -19.35
N CYS A 26 1.61 12.57 -20.42
CA CYS A 26 2.70 11.57 -20.37
C CYS A 26 4.08 12.26 -20.38
N SER A 27 4.21 13.38 -19.66
CA SER A 27 5.48 14.11 -19.50
C SER A 27 6.31 13.68 -18.29
N TYR A 28 5.90 12.66 -17.52
CA TYR A 28 6.58 12.22 -16.30
C TYR A 28 7.74 11.22 -16.50
N LEU A 29 8.07 10.84 -17.74
CA LEU A 29 9.07 9.80 -18.00
C LEU A 29 10.54 10.28 -18.07
N PHE A 30 10.87 11.55 -17.81
CA PHE A 30 12.21 12.07 -18.16
C PHE A 30 13.02 12.84 -17.10
N THR A 31 12.69 12.73 -15.82
CA THR A 31 13.62 13.17 -14.74
C THR A 31 13.63 12.21 -13.56
N THR A 32 13.89 10.92 -13.83
CA THR A 32 14.25 9.95 -12.78
C THR A 32 15.66 10.31 -12.29
N PRO A 33 15.89 10.79 -11.06
CA PRO A 33 17.23 11.10 -10.58
C PRO A 33 18.10 9.84 -10.61
N LEU A 34 19.39 10.00 -10.93
CA LEU A 34 20.37 8.91 -11.12
C LEU A 34 20.46 7.92 -9.93
N ILE A 35 19.99 8.35 -8.75
CA ILE A 35 19.88 7.55 -7.52
C ILE A 35 18.81 6.45 -7.65
N GLU A 36 17.66 6.74 -8.27
CA GLU A 36 16.58 5.75 -8.45
C GLU A 36 16.97 4.67 -9.47
N LEU A 37 17.79 5.01 -10.47
CA LEU A 37 18.33 4.05 -11.44
C LEU A 37 19.32 3.07 -10.79
N LEU A 38 20.06 3.50 -9.76
CA LEU A 38 20.98 2.62 -9.03
C LEU A 38 20.23 1.63 -8.12
N ASP A 39 19.09 2.04 -7.56
CA ASP A 39 18.26 1.18 -6.71
C ASP A 39 17.64 0.01 -7.48
N LEU A 40 17.39 0.16 -8.79
CA LEU A 40 16.79 -0.89 -9.62
C LEU A 40 17.69 -2.12 -9.81
N ALA A 41 19.01 -1.95 -9.69
CA ALA A 41 19.99 -3.02 -9.80
C ALA A 41 20.25 -3.75 -8.45
N LEU A 42 19.75 -3.20 -7.34
CA LEU A 42 19.88 -3.85 -6.04
C LEU A 42 19.03 -5.13 -5.99
N GLU A 43 19.53 -6.13 -5.28
CA GLU A 43 18.79 -7.35 -4.99
C GLU A 43 18.16 -7.28 -3.60
N VAL A 44 16.91 -7.72 -3.51
CA VAL A 44 16.20 -7.87 -2.24
C VAL A 44 16.06 -9.35 -1.94
N SER A 45 16.44 -9.79 -0.74
CA SER A 45 16.24 -11.17 -0.31
C SER A 45 14.82 -11.39 0.23
N GLY A 46 14.31 -12.61 0.09
CA GLY A 46 12.98 -12.96 0.61
C GLY A 46 12.88 -12.85 2.13
N GLU A 47 13.98 -13.10 2.86
CA GLU A 47 14.02 -12.95 4.32
C GLU A 47 13.86 -11.50 4.76
N ILE A 48 14.58 -10.58 4.11
CA ILE A 48 14.49 -9.14 4.36
C ILE A 48 13.08 -8.65 4.00
N PHE A 49 12.56 -9.05 2.83
CA PHE A 49 11.20 -8.70 2.42
C PHE A 49 10.16 -9.14 3.45
N VAL A 50 10.24 -10.39 3.94
CA VAL A 50 9.28 -10.95 4.91
C VAL A 50 9.30 -10.18 6.23
N GLN A 51 10.48 -9.78 6.73
CA GLN A 51 10.58 -9.00 7.96
C GLN A 51 9.97 -7.61 7.77
N ILE A 52 10.28 -6.96 6.64
CA ILE A 52 9.86 -5.59 6.38
C ILE A 52 8.36 -5.51 6.15
N VAL A 53 7.77 -6.42 5.36
CA VAL A 53 6.33 -6.43 5.08
C VAL A 53 5.50 -6.62 6.36
N GLN A 54 6.00 -7.41 7.32
CA GLN A 54 5.34 -7.56 8.63
C GLN A 54 5.29 -6.24 9.41
N ALA A 55 6.40 -5.50 9.46
CA ALA A 55 6.41 -4.17 10.08
C ALA A 55 5.54 -3.18 9.29
N LEU A 56 5.58 -3.28 7.96
CA LEU A 56 4.89 -2.35 7.07
C LEU A 56 3.37 -2.47 7.14
N VAL A 57 2.83 -3.69 7.31
CA VAL A 57 1.37 -3.89 7.44
C VAL A 57 0.86 -3.37 8.78
N VAL A 58 1.64 -3.49 9.86
CA VAL A 58 1.32 -2.87 11.16
C VAL A 58 1.31 -1.35 11.02
N LEU A 59 2.35 -0.77 10.40
CA LEU A 59 2.42 0.67 10.13
C LEU A 59 1.27 1.15 9.22
N ALA A 60 0.85 0.33 8.26
CA ALA A 60 -0.30 0.62 7.40
C ALA A 60 -1.59 0.70 8.22
N ALA A 61 -1.81 -0.25 9.14
CA ALA A 61 -2.97 -0.31 10.02
C ALA A 61 -3.01 0.87 11.01
N ASP A 62 -1.95 1.05 11.79
CA ASP A 62 -1.92 2.01 12.91
C ASP A 62 -1.68 3.45 12.43
N GLY A 63 -1.05 3.61 11.26
CA GLY A 63 -0.52 4.90 10.84
C GLY A 63 0.72 5.30 11.64
N TYR A 64 1.03 6.60 11.63
CA TYR A 64 2.13 7.16 12.42
C TYR A 64 1.67 8.47 13.04
N PRO A 65 1.68 8.61 14.37
CA PRO A 65 1.17 9.80 15.05
C PRO A 65 1.74 11.08 14.45
N ARG A 66 0.89 12.08 14.19
CA ARG A 66 1.24 13.41 13.64
C ARG A 66 1.80 13.44 12.21
N ALA A 67 1.98 12.29 11.55
CA ALA A 67 2.43 12.25 10.15
C ALA A 67 1.49 11.49 9.23
N ILE A 68 0.85 10.44 9.73
CA ILE A 68 -0.01 9.61 8.94
C ILE A 68 -1.19 9.12 9.76
N ARG A 69 -2.38 9.51 9.30
CA ARG A 69 -3.65 9.13 9.93
C ARG A 69 -3.77 7.61 10.03
N SER A 70 -4.33 7.13 11.14
CA SER A 70 -4.59 5.71 11.35
C SER A 70 -5.67 5.19 10.40
N THR A 71 -5.65 3.89 10.11
CA THR A 71 -6.70 3.27 9.29
C THR A 71 -8.09 3.36 9.93
N PRO A 72 -8.28 3.16 11.25
CA PRO A 72 -9.58 3.38 11.89
C PRO A 72 -10.14 4.80 11.71
N ALA A 73 -9.28 5.82 11.75
CA ALA A 73 -9.71 7.20 11.53
C ALA A 73 -10.11 7.44 10.06
N ARG A 74 -9.37 6.86 9.10
CA ARG A 74 -9.75 6.87 7.67
C ARG A 74 -11.08 6.15 7.43
N ARG A 75 -11.28 4.98 8.04
CA ARG A 75 -12.54 4.22 8.00
C ARG A 75 -13.72 5.08 8.47
N ASN A 76 -13.60 5.75 9.62
CA ASN A 76 -14.68 6.60 10.12
C ASN A 76 -14.97 7.78 9.20
N ALA A 77 -13.94 8.38 8.59
CA ALA A 77 -14.15 9.44 7.59
C ALA A 77 -14.89 8.92 6.35
N ALA A 78 -14.45 7.80 5.78
CA ALA A 78 -15.08 7.18 4.61
C ALA A 78 -16.53 6.74 4.90
N LEU A 79 -16.79 6.07 6.02
CA LEU A 79 -18.16 5.69 6.39
C LEU A 79 -19.07 6.91 6.62
N ARG A 80 -18.54 8.04 7.13
CA ARG A 80 -19.33 9.28 7.21
C ARG A 80 -19.63 9.86 5.83
N ALA A 81 -18.69 9.81 4.91
CA ALA A 81 -18.87 10.30 3.53
C ALA A 81 -19.90 9.46 2.75
N HIS A 82 -20.03 8.17 3.08
CA HIS A 82 -20.93 7.22 2.43
C HIS A 82 -22.15 6.82 3.26
N ASP A 83 -22.55 7.62 4.26
CA ASP A 83 -23.72 7.35 5.11
C ASP A 83 -23.74 5.93 5.75
N GLY A 84 -22.56 5.39 6.05
CA GLY A 84 -22.36 4.06 6.63
C GLY A 84 -22.35 2.91 5.62
N ASN A 85 -22.42 3.19 4.31
CA ASN A 85 -22.33 2.16 3.28
C ASN A 85 -20.89 1.72 3.06
N ALA A 86 -20.50 0.61 3.71
CA ALA A 86 -19.16 0.04 3.62
C ALA A 86 -18.78 -0.43 2.20
N GLU A 87 -19.73 -0.92 1.41
CA GLU A 87 -19.46 -1.41 0.04
C GLU A 87 -19.09 -0.27 -0.89
N ASN A 88 -19.86 0.83 -0.88
CA ASN A 88 -19.57 2.00 -1.69
C ASN A 88 -18.24 2.64 -1.25
N ALA A 89 -18.02 2.76 0.06
CA ALA A 89 -16.77 3.28 0.61
C ALA A 89 -15.56 2.41 0.25
N ALA A 90 -15.72 1.09 0.20
CA ALA A 90 -14.66 0.17 -0.18
C ALA A 90 -14.35 0.24 -1.68
N SER A 91 -15.38 0.39 -2.53
CA SER A 91 -15.19 0.60 -3.97
C SER A 91 -14.43 1.89 -4.25
N GLU A 92 -14.85 3.01 -3.63
CA GLU A 92 -14.16 4.30 -3.79
C GLU A 92 -12.71 4.23 -3.28
N ALA A 93 -12.48 3.60 -2.12
CA ALA A 93 -11.14 3.43 -1.57
C ALA A 93 -10.20 2.59 -2.46
N LEU A 94 -10.73 1.76 -3.36
CA LEU A 94 -9.94 0.98 -4.31
C LEU A 94 -9.57 1.79 -5.55
N GLU A 95 -10.42 2.74 -5.94
CA GLU A 95 -10.26 3.62 -7.11
C GLU A 95 -9.47 4.90 -6.80
N GLU A 96 -9.41 5.33 -5.53
CA GLU A 96 -8.76 6.58 -5.13
C GLU A 96 -7.22 6.51 -5.25
N ASP A 97 -6.67 7.35 -6.15
CA ASP A 97 -5.24 7.64 -6.24
C ASP A 97 -4.91 8.89 -5.39
N ASP A 98 -4.56 8.63 -4.14
CA ASP A 98 -4.50 9.64 -3.08
C ASP A 98 -3.21 10.50 -3.16
N CYS A 99 -3.26 11.71 -3.74
CA CYS A 99 -2.13 12.62 -4.03
C CYS A 99 -1.19 13.00 -2.84
N ALA A 100 -1.57 12.71 -1.59
CA ALA A 100 -0.71 12.81 -0.39
C ALA A 100 0.55 11.91 -0.43
N GLU A 101 0.58 11.04 -1.43
CA GLU A 101 1.64 10.20 -1.97
C GLU A 101 3.04 10.86 -2.11
N GLU A 102 3.18 12.19 -2.28
CA GLU A 102 4.49 12.89 -2.23
C GLU A 102 5.06 13.06 -0.81
N LEU A 103 4.20 13.23 0.21
CA LEU A 103 4.62 13.29 1.61
C LEU A 103 5.11 11.91 2.09
N ARG A 104 4.60 10.86 1.44
CA ARG A 104 4.91 9.46 1.69
C ARG A 104 6.31 9.06 1.21
N GLU A 105 6.81 9.60 0.09
CA GLU A 105 8.22 9.50 -0.30
C GLU A 105 9.16 10.02 0.81
N ARG A 106 8.77 11.11 1.48
CA ARG A 106 9.52 11.70 2.60
C ARG A 106 9.41 10.90 3.90
N LEU A 107 8.30 10.21 4.13
CA LEU A 107 8.08 9.33 5.29
C LEU A 107 8.91 8.04 5.23
N LEU A 108 9.10 7.47 4.04
CA LEU A 108 9.92 6.27 3.89
C LEU A 108 11.41 6.52 4.16
N ARG A 109 11.88 7.75 4.00
CA ARG A 109 13.23 8.16 4.45
C ARG A 109 13.38 8.16 5.98
N LEU A 110 12.27 8.16 6.73
CA LEU A 110 12.25 8.18 8.19
C LEU A 110 12.02 6.81 8.82
N VAL A 111 11.49 5.84 8.08
CA VAL A 111 11.41 4.46 8.57
C VAL A 111 12.82 3.87 8.44
N PRO A 112 13.54 3.56 9.54
CA PRO A 112 14.85 2.95 9.45
C PRO A 112 14.70 1.50 9.00
N VAL A 113 14.46 1.30 7.71
CA VAL A 113 14.34 -0.02 7.11
C VAL A 113 15.55 -0.28 6.26
N VAL A 114 16.57 -0.86 6.89
CA VAL A 114 17.74 -1.36 6.17
C VAL A 114 17.27 -2.52 5.29
N GLY A 115 17.36 -2.37 3.96
CA GLY A 115 17.29 -3.51 3.02
C GLY A 115 16.18 -3.52 1.96
N LEU A 116 15.25 -2.54 1.94
CA LEU A 116 14.32 -2.35 0.81
C LEU A 116 14.46 -0.94 0.23
N PRO A 117 14.67 -0.81 -1.09
CA PRO A 117 14.65 0.50 -1.74
C PRO A 117 13.30 1.20 -1.60
N SER A 118 13.33 2.53 -1.53
CA SER A 118 12.11 3.36 -1.41
C SER A 118 11.14 3.12 -2.55
N SER A 119 11.67 2.83 -3.75
CA SER A 119 10.90 2.50 -4.94
C SER A 119 9.95 1.32 -4.74
N LEU A 120 10.34 0.29 -3.96
CA LEU A 120 9.49 -0.85 -3.61
C LEU A 120 8.65 -0.62 -2.37
N LEU A 121 9.23 0.03 -1.37
CA LEU A 121 8.60 0.20 -0.08
C LEU A 121 7.29 0.97 -0.19
N TYR A 122 7.24 1.94 -1.10
CA TYR A 122 6.09 2.78 -1.30
C TYR A 122 4.89 2.08 -1.95
N PRO A 123 4.99 1.47 -3.14
CA PRO A 123 3.85 0.79 -3.75
C PRO A 123 3.35 -0.38 -2.88
N LEU A 124 4.25 -1.05 -2.14
CA LEU A 124 3.89 -2.07 -1.16
C LEU A 124 3.04 -1.46 -0.05
N TRP A 125 3.51 -0.37 0.54
CA TRP A 125 2.80 0.27 1.64
C TRP A 125 1.43 0.82 1.19
N LYS A 126 1.34 1.42 0.00
CA LYS A 126 0.08 1.90 -0.59
C LYS A 126 -0.93 0.76 -0.73
N LEU A 127 -0.49 -0.37 -1.32
CA LEU A 127 -1.32 -1.56 -1.45
C LEU A 127 -1.81 -2.05 -0.08
N LEU A 128 -0.93 -2.17 0.91
CA LEU A 128 -1.29 -2.61 2.26
C LEU A 128 -2.25 -1.64 2.95
N ARG A 129 -2.01 -0.33 2.83
CA ARG A 129 -2.86 0.75 3.35
C ARG A 129 -4.29 0.65 2.83
N ARG A 130 -4.43 0.39 1.53
CA ARG A 130 -5.71 0.24 0.86
C ARG A 130 -6.43 -1.01 1.35
N THR A 131 -5.73 -2.14 1.40
CA THR A 131 -6.29 -3.41 1.89
C THR A 131 -6.68 -3.33 3.37
N CYS A 132 -5.88 -2.69 4.23
CA CYS A 132 -6.22 -2.43 5.62
C CYS A 132 -7.50 -1.59 5.74
N LEU A 133 -7.64 -0.55 4.91
CA LEU A 133 -8.84 0.30 4.92
C LEU A 133 -10.08 -0.51 4.55
N VAL A 134 -10.03 -1.31 3.48
CA VAL A 134 -11.16 -2.18 3.09
C VAL A 134 -11.50 -3.16 4.22
N ALA A 135 -10.51 -3.85 4.80
CA ALA A 135 -10.74 -4.74 5.95
C ALA A 135 -11.43 -4.00 7.11
N SER A 136 -10.99 -2.78 7.41
CA SER A 136 -11.55 -1.97 8.49
C SER A 136 -12.97 -1.48 8.19
N LEU A 137 -13.29 -1.15 6.94
CA LEU A 137 -14.65 -0.75 6.49
C LEU A 137 -15.68 -1.85 6.73
N PHE A 138 -15.29 -3.11 6.53
CA PHE A 138 -16.12 -4.27 6.85
C PHE A 138 -16.08 -4.68 8.33
N GLY A 139 -15.40 -3.92 9.19
CA GLY A 139 -15.39 -4.12 10.64
C GLY A 139 -14.37 -5.12 11.16
N HIS A 140 -13.39 -5.54 10.34
CA HIS A 140 -12.30 -6.39 10.83
C HIS A 140 -11.35 -5.59 11.73
N ASP A 141 -10.95 -6.22 12.84
CA ASP A 141 -10.06 -5.61 13.83
C ASP A 141 -8.59 -5.78 13.41
N LEU A 142 -7.96 -4.66 13.01
CA LEU A 142 -6.58 -4.64 12.54
C LEU A 142 -5.55 -4.87 13.66
N GLN A 143 -5.95 -4.89 14.94
CA GLN A 143 -5.06 -5.27 16.04
C GLN A 143 -4.85 -6.78 16.13
N GLN A 144 -5.68 -7.56 15.42
CA GLN A 144 -5.58 -9.02 15.42
C GLN A 144 -4.57 -9.50 14.36
N GLU A 145 -3.61 -10.31 14.79
CA GLU A 145 -2.59 -10.87 13.88
C GLU A 145 -3.22 -11.66 12.72
N SER A 146 -4.30 -12.41 12.98
CA SER A 146 -5.03 -13.16 11.96
C SER A 146 -5.61 -12.26 10.87
N VAL A 147 -6.09 -11.07 11.22
CA VAL A 147 -6.60 -10.06 10.27
C VAL A 147 -5.44 -9.43 9.50
N LEU A 148 -4.33 -9.09 10.15
CA LEU A 148 -3.14 -8.60 9.44
C LEU A 148 -2.57 -9.62 8.46
N ALA A 149 -2.55 -10.90 8.82
CA ALA A 149 -2.18 -11.98 7.92
C ALA A 149 -3.17 -12.11 6.74
N SER A 150 -4.45 -11.86 7.00
CA SER A 150 -5.50 -11.81 5.97
C SER A 150 -5.30 -10.68 4.99
N VAL A 151 -4.90 -9.50 5.48
CA VAL A 151 -4.54 -8.35 4.65
C VAL A 151 -3.40 -8.69 3.71
N LEU A 152 -2.35 -9.36 4.19
CA LEU A 152 -1.23 -9.77 3.35
C LEU A 152 -1.64 -10.78 2.27
N LEU A 153 -2.49 -11.76 2.61
CA LEU A 153 -2.99 -12.74 1.65
C LEU A 153 -3.90 -12.11 0.60
N ALA A 154 -4.82 -11.25 1.02
CA ALA A 154 -5.71 -10.52 0.12
C ALA A 154 -4.93 -9.58 -0.81
N ALA A 155 -3.94 -8.86 -0.26
CA ALA A 155 -3.00 -8.07 -1.05
C ALA A 155 -2.25 -8.93 -2.07
N ALA A 156 -1.89 -10.18 -1.73
CA ALA A 156 -1.28 -11.11 -2.66
C ALA A 156 -2.24 -11.65 -3.75
N GLY A 157 -3.52 -11.25 -3.75
CA GLY A 157 -4.56 -11.82 -4.61
C GLY A 157 -4.88 -13.28 -4.28
N LEU A 158 -4.56 -13.74 -3.05
CA LEU A 158 -4.82 -15.09 -2.59
C LEU A 158 -6.16 -15.14 -1.85
N GLY A 159 -6.98 -16.15 -2.19
CA GLY A 159 -8.33 -16.29 -1.67
C GLY A 159 -8.42 -16.57 -0.16
N ALA A 160 -9.64 -16.49 0.35
CA ALA A 160 -9.93 -16.58 1.78
C ALA A 160 -9.65 -17.98 2.38
N THR A 161 -8.48 -18.17 2.96
CA THR A 161 -8.22 -19.21 3.98
C THR A 161 -8.97 -18.96 5.30
N PRO A 162 -9.22 -19.95 6.16
CA PRO A 162 -9.87 -19.68 7.46
C PRO A 162 -8.97 -18.82 8.38
N LEU A 163 -9.54 -17.82 9.07
CA LEU A 163 -8.81 -16.85 9.91
C LEU A 163 -7.97 -17.49 11.04
N GLY A 164 -8.42 -18.63 11.59
CA GLY A 164 -7.82 -19.28 12.77
C GLY A 164 -6.47 -19.95 12.55
N GLU A 165 -6.01 -20.10 11.30
CA GLU A 165 -4.73 -20.75 10.95
C GLU A 165 -3.71 -19.77 10.35
N ARG A 166 -4.06 -18.48 10.25
CA ARG A 166 -3.25 -17.47 9.57
C ARG A 166 -2.21 -16.89 10.53
N ARG A 167 -0.94 -17.21 10.28
CA ARG A 167 0.20 -16.56 10.91
C ARG A 167 0.75 -15.47 10.01
N LEU A 168 1.10 -14.32 10.59
CA LEU A 168 1.57 -13.16 9.82
C LEU A 168 2.81 -13.48 8.99
N GLU A 169 3.77 -14.20 9.58
CA GLU A 169 4.99 -14.63 8.90
C GLU A 169 4.72 -15.53 7.68
N MET A 170 3.74 -16.43 7.78
CA MET A 170 3.36 -17.33 6.67
C MET A 170 2.69 -16.55 5.54
N ALA A 171 1.85 -15.57 5.88
CA ALA A 171 1.22 -14.70 4.89
C ALA A 171 2.25 -13.80 4.18
N ALA A 172 3.24 -13.27 4.91
CA ALA A 172 4.35 -12.52 4.32
C ALA A 172 5.19 -13.39 3.38
N LYS A 173 5.47 -14.65 3.75
CA LYS A 173 6.13 -15.62 2.87
C LYS A 173 5.29 -15.93 1.63
N ALA A 174 3.97 -16.05 1.76
CA ALA A 174 3.08 -16.29 0.64
C ALA A 174 3.06 -15.09 -0.33
N LEU A 175 3.07 -13.86 0.18
CA LEU A 175 3.21 -12.65 -0.65
C LEU A 175 4.55 -12.65 -1.41
N TRP A 176 5.66 -12.96 -0.73
CA TRP A 176 6.96 -13.11 -1.41
C TRP A 176 6.89 -14.17 -2.52
N GLN A 177 6.36 -15.36 -2.24
CA GLN A 177 6.24 -16.43 -3.22
C GLN A 177 5.36 -16.05 -4.41
N ARG A 178 4.36 -15.18 -4.19
CA ARG A 178 3.46 -14.70 -5.25
C ARG A 178 4.16 -13.72 -6.19
N ILE A 179 4.97 -12.81 -5.64
CA ILE A 179 5.69 -11.76 -6.39
C ILE A 179 6.97 -12.34 -7.01
N ALA A 180 7.75 -13.07 -6.23
CA ALA A 180 9.08 -13.53 -6.61
C ALA A 180 9.12 -14.96 -7.18
N GLY A 181 8.07 -15.75 -6.93
CA GLY A 181 8.04 -17.18 -7.24
C GLY A 181 8.51 -18.04 -6.05
N ARG A 182 8.07 -19.30 -6.04
CA ARG A 182 8.23 -20.23 -4.91
C ARG A 182 9.68 -20.49 -4.47
N TRP A 183 10.62 -20.42 -5.41
CA TRP A 183 12.02 -20.82 -5.19
C TRP A 183 13.00 -19.65 -5.24
N ALA A 184 12.52 -18.42 -5.44
CA ALA A 184 13.38 -17.25 -5.50
C ALA A 184 13.88 -16.89 -4.09
N LYS A 185 15.20 -16.82 -3.94
CA LYS A 185 15.87 -16.38 -2.71
C LYS A 185 16.07 -14.87 -2.68
N SER A 186 16.41 -14.29 -3.83
CA SER A 186 16.52 -12.86 -4.06
C SER A 186 15.99 -12.52 -5.46
N LEU A 187 15.60 -11.27 -5.65
CA LEU A 187 15.27 -10.71 -6.95
C LEU A 187 15.77 -9.28 -7.10
N PRO A 188 16.09 -8.85 -8.34
CA PRO A 188 16.30 -7.44 -8.64
C PRO A 188 15.05 -6.62 -8.33
N VAL A 189 15.26 -5.41 -7.83
CA VAL A 189 14.20 -4.47 -7.45
C VAL A 189 13.27 -4.15 -8.63
N ALA A 190 13.83 -3.97 -9.83
CA ALA A 190 13.04 -3.76 -11.04
C ALA A 190 12.05 -4.91 -11.33
N ALA A 191 12.47 -6.16 -11.11
CA ALA A 191 11.60 -7.32 -11.31
C ALA A 191 10.49 -7.38 -10.26
N LEU A 192 10.82 -7.10 -9.00
CA LEU A 192 9.83 -7.03 -7.92
C LEU A 192 8.80 -5.93 -8.16
N LEU A 193 9.23 -4.76 -8.65
CA LEU A 193 8.33 -3.65 -8.97
C LEU A 193 7.33 -4.02 -10.06
N ALA A 194 7.81 -4.61 -11.15
CA ALA A 194 6.94 -5.05 -12.24
C ALA A 194 5.88 -6.05 -11.75
N GLN A 195 6.28 -7.05 -10.97
CA GLN A 195 5.37 -8.06 -10.42
C GLN A 195 4.38 -7.48 -9.41
N LEU A 196 4.79 -6.46 -8.64
CA LEU A 196 3.92 -5.78 -7.70
C LEU A 196 2.84 -4.95 -8.40
N LEU A 197 3.18 -4.28 -9.49
CA LEU A 197 2.21 -3.53 -10.32
C LEU A 197 1.17 -4.47 -10.94
N ASP A 198 1.61 -5.61 -11.50
CA ASP A 198 0.70 -6.64 -12.03
C ASP A 198 -0.26 -7.16 -10.95
N LEU A 199 0.24 -7.30 -9.72
CA LEU A 199 -0.51 -7.79 -8.59
C LEU A 199 -1.53 -6.78 -8.06
N GLN A 200 -1.24 -5.47 -8.11
CA GLN A 200 -2.20 -4.43 -7.72
C GLN A 200 -3.50 -4.50 -8.52
N GLY A 201 -3.43 -4.75 -9.84
CA GLY A 201 -4.62 -4.87 -10.69
C GLY A 201 -5.47 -6.13 -10.40
N LEU A 202 -4.85 -7.19 -9.84
CA LEU A 202 -5.54 -8.42 -9.46
C LEU A 202 -6.07 -8.40 -8.01
N ALA A 203 -5.41 -7.63 -7.14
CA ALA A 203 -5.68 -7.62 -5.71
C ALA A 203 -7.07 -7.06 -5.37
N ASP A 204 -7.56 -6.07 -6.11
CA ASP A 204 -8.77 -5.32 -5.70
C ASP A 204 -10.01 -6.19 -5.55
N ASN A 205 -10.25 -7.08 -6.51
CA ASN A 205 -11.35 -8.06 -6.43
C ASN A 205 -11.15 -9.06 -5.27
N ALA A 206 -9.92 -9.53 -5.07
CA ALA A 206 -9.61 -10.46 -3.99
C ALA A 206 -9.82 -9.79 -2.62
N VAL A 207 -9.40 -8.54 -2.47
CA VAL A 207 -9.53 -7.74 -1.26
C VAL A 207 -11.00 -7.56 -0.88
N LEU A 208 -11.87 -7.16 -1.82
CA LEU A 208 -13.30 -7.05 -1.55
C LEU A 208 -13.90 -8.38 -1.12
N GLN A 209 -13.70 -9.44 -1.92
CA GLN A 209 -14.26 -10.76 -1.65
C GLN A 209 -13.81 -11.32 -0.29
N HIS A 210 -12.58 -11.02 0.11
CA HIS A 210 -11.99 -11.57 1.33
C HIS A 210 -12.56 -10.98 2.61
N PHE A 211 -12.97 -9.70 2.57
CA PHE A 211 -13.42 -8.98 3.77
C PHE A 211 -14.91 -8.70 3.81
N ARG A 212 -15.63 -8.91 2.71
CA ARG A 212 -17.06 -8.60 2.55
C ARG A 212 -17.95 -9.10 3.70
N ASP A 213 -17.69 -10.30 4.20
CA ASP A 213 -18.48 -10.94 5.25
C ASP A 213 -18.04 -10.54 6.67
N GLY A 214 -17.46 -9.35 6.81
CA GLY A 214 -17.04 -8.81 8.10
C GLY A 214 -18.21 -8.47 9.04
N PRO A 215 -17.95 -8.28 10.35
CA PRO A 215 -18.99 -8.01 11.33
C PRO A 215 -19.68 -6.65 11.16
N GLY A 216 -19.16 -5.79 10.29
CA GLY A 216 -19.61 -4.42 10.11
C GLY A 216 -19.15 -3.47 11.21
N VAL A 217 -19.39 -2.17 11.01
CA VAL A 217 -18.95 -1.11 11.92
C VAL A 217 -20.19 -0.40 12.47
N GLN A 218 -20.41 -0.51 13.79
CA GLN A 218 -21.60 0.07 14.41
C GLN A 218 -21.43 1.54 14.84
N ASP A 219 -20.21 1.96 15.18
CA ASP A 219 -19.92 3.34 15.58
C ASP A 219 -18.74 3.90 14.78
N PHE A 220 -19.06 4.83 13.88
CA PHE A 220 -18.11 5.51 12.99
C PHE A 220 -18.26 7.04 13.03
N ARG A 221 -19.10 7.56 13.92
CA ARG A 221 -19.31 9.00 14.12
C ARG A 221 -18.13 9.73 14.75
N PRO A 222 -17.37 9.15 15.71
CA PRO A 222 -16.28 9.90 16.33
C PRO A 222 -15.14 10.12 15.34
N GLU A 223 -14.63 11.33 15.32
CA GLU A 223 -13.33 11.62 14.72
C GLU A 223 -12.24 11.14 15.68
N LEU A 224 -11.51 10.10 15.27
CA LEU A 224 -10.48 9.47 16.11
C LEU A 224 -9.18 10.28 16.07
N ASP A 225 -8.64 10.48 14.86
CA ASP A 225 -7.44 11.26 14.63
C ASP A 225 -7.74 12.38 13.63
N PRO A 226 -7.36 13.64 13.91
CA PRO A 226 -7.45 14.71 12.93
C PRO A 226 -6.45 14.47 11.80
N GLU A 227 -6.69 15.11 10.66
CA GLU A 227 -5.76 15.07 9.54
C GLU A 227 -4.44 15.78 9.93
N PRO A 228 -3.27 15.12 9.78
CA PRO A 228 -1.99 15.71 10.14
C PRO A 228 -1.68 16.90 9.22
N THR A 229 -1.20 17.99 9.80
CA THR A 229 -0.81 19.18 9.02
C THR A 229 0.66 19.12 8.62
N LEU A 230 1.05 19.94 7.62
CA LEU A 230 2.47 20.11 7.27
C LEU A 230 3.31 20.61 8.47
N ALA A 231 2.71 21.42 9.36
CA ALA A 231 3.38 21.91 10.55
C ALA A 231 3.71 20.78 11.55
N ASP A 232 2.76 19.87 11.78
CA ASP A 232 2.94 18.68 12.62
C ASP A 232 4.11 17.82 12.10
N PHE A 233 4.17 17.67 10.78
CA PHE A 233 5.25 16.93 10.12
C PHE A 233 6.62 17.59 10.28
N LEU A 234 6.72 18.91 10.06
CA LEU A 234 7.98 19.65 10.24
C LEU A 234 8.47 19.59 11.69
N GLN A 235 7.55 19.57 12.66
CA GLN A 235 7.88 19.39 14.06
C GLN A 235 8.45 17.99 14.34
N LEU A 236 7.81 16.95 13.83
CA LEU A 236 8.32 15.56 13.93
C LEU A 236 9.73 15.42 13.37
N LEU A 237 10.01 15.98 12.20
CA LEU A 237 11.34 15.94 11.59
C LEU A 237 12.40 16.59 12.48
N ARG A 238 12.08 17.73 13.10
CA ARG A 238 12.97 18.41 14.03
C ARG A 238 13.22 17.57 15.28
N GLU A 239 12.18 16.94 15.82
CA GLU A 239 12.28 16.04 16.98
C GLU A 239 13.19 14.83 16.67
N ALA A 240 12.95 14.15 15.54
CA ALA A 240 13.73 12.99 15.11
C ALA A 240 15.19 13.34 14.79
N GLY A 241 15.42 14.48 14.11
CA GLY A 241 16.75 14.99 13.84
C GLY A 241 17.52 15.29 15.13
N ARG A 242 16.85 15.91 16.12
CA ARG A 242 17.45 16.18 17.43
C ARG A 242 17.79 14.88 18.18
N GLN A 243 16.89 13.91 18.21
CA GLN A 243 17.13 12.62 18.86
C GLN A 243 18.32 11.88 18.24
N THR A 244 18.43 11.89 16.90
CA THR A 244 19.56 11.28 16.18
C THR A 244 20.88 11.97 16.54
N LEU A 245 20.91 13.30 16.57
CA LEU A 245 22.10 14.07 16.96
C LEU A 245 22.50 13.83 18.42
N GLU A 246 21.54 13.75 19.33
CA GLU A 246 21.77 13.46 20.74
C GLU A 246 22.33 12.04 20.94
N ALA A 247 21.79 11.05 20.23
CA ALA A 247 22.30 9.68 20.23
C ALA A 247 23.74 9.61 19.71
N ALA A 248 24.04 10.27 18.58
CA ALA A 248 25.39 10.33 18.01
C ALA A 248 26.38 11.03 18.97
N ALA A 249 25.96 12.12 19.62
CA ALA A 249 26.77 12.82 20.61
C ALA A 249 26.96 12.03 21.92
N GLY A 250 26.02 11.14 22.26
CA GLY A 250 26.15 10.18 23.36
C GLY A 250 27.20 9.12 23.07
N VAL A 251 27.15 8.51 21.87
CA VAL A 251 28.15 7.55 21.39
C VAL A 251 29.53 8.19 21.30
N ALA A 252 29.65 9.40 20.76
CA ALA A 252 30.95 10.09 20.68
C ALA A 252 31.57 10.39 22.07
N ARG A 253 30.76 10.46 23.14
CA ARG A 253 31.24 10.68 24.52
C ARG A 253 31.73 9.40 25.18
N THR A 254 31.07 8.26 24.97
CA THR A 254 31.54 6.96 25.50
C THR A 254 32.91 6.57 24.92
N TRP A 255 33.15 6.84 23.65
CA TRP A 255 34.43 6.56 22.99
C TRP A 255 35.58 7.46 23.49
N ARG A 256 35.27 8.65 24.03
CA ARG A 256 36.29 9.54 24.63
C ARG A 256 36.58 9.25 26.10
N SER A 257 35.70 8.54 26.80
CA SER A 257 35.96 8.12 28.19
C SER A 257 36.72 6.80 28.28
N GLU A 258 36.81 6.05 27.18
CA GLU A 258 37.52 4.77 27.07
C GLU A 258 38.93 4.90 26.46
N ALA A 259 39.31 6.10 26.01
CA ALA A 259 40.63 6.44 25.46
C ALA A 259 41.44 7.29 26.46
#